data_AF-A0A7Y5UY03-F1
#
_entry.id   AF-A0A7Y5UY03-F1
#
_cell.length_a   1.000
_cell.length_b   1.000
_cell.length_c   1.000
_cell.angle_alpha   90.00
_cell.angle_beta   90.00
_cell.angle_gamma   90.00
#
_symmetry.space_group_name_H-M   'P 1'
#
loop_
_entity.id
_entity.type
_entity.pdbx_description
1 polymer ?
#
loop_
_entity_poly.entity_id
_entity_poly.type
_entity_poly.pdbx_seq_one_letter_code
_entity_poly.pdbx_strand_id
1 'polypeptide(L)'
;MLASQPISRVALVGVAASAPQPPTIESLASSYFTLLTNPKLLGDNIQLQPAAQPQVNGDTVTLPFVGMNQAGPVAGFAIGKLGPAGNAIIVFTAGGQHEQQVVEALAREIVGSAAFGAPTEDPNQAFRALAGQRLVKTGGSYNKTSPNTSLSQDSQTVIDLGGNGQFAYHYRSMGMVTTPGGMGGHYDTNDNKRGTWRIEVYANGTGLLLVPDDGSEIMSFDIGVDGGQLLLNGAPYSRQPLG
;
A
#
# COMPACT_ATOMS: atom_id res chain seq x y z
N MET A 1 37.33 -24.99 4.84
CA MET A 1 37.15 -23.58 4.42
C MET A 1 35.75 -23.48 3.84
N LEU A 2 34.79 -22.90 4.58
CA LEU A 2 33.46 -22.57 4.06
C LEU A 2 33.59 -21.22 3.37
N ALA A 3 33.36 -21.18 2.06
CA ALA A 3 33.33 -19.94 1.30
C ALA A 3 32.17 -19.07 1.82
N SER A 4 32.48 -17.89 2.37
CA SER A 4 31.49 -16.89 2.73
C SER A 4 30.77 -16.44 1.47
N GLN A 5 29.48 -16.76 1.36
CA GLN A 5 28.66 -16.19 0.29
C GLN A 5 28.59 -14.66 0.48
N PRO A 6 28.68 -13.86 -0.60
CA PRO A 6 28.54 -12.41 -0.51
C PRO A 6 27.14 -12.08 0.01
N ILE A 7 27.06 -11.32 1.10
CA ILE A 7 25.80 -10.77 1.61
C ILE A 7 25.33 -9.74 0.58
N SER A 8 24.23 -10.03 -0.11
CA SER A 8 23.57 -9.09 -1.00
C SER A 8 23.09 -7.88 -0.21
N ARG A 9 23.63 -6.69 -0.54
CA ARG A 9 23.17 -5.41 0.04
C ARG A 9 21.85 -5.03 -0.63
N VAL A 10 20.83 -4.81 0.18
CA VAL A 10 19.50 -4.41 -0.30
C VAL A 10 19.22 -2.99 0.18
N ALA A 11 18.92 -2.09 -0.76
CA ALA A 11 18.42 -0.76 -0.48
C ALA A 11 16.97 -0.68 -0.98
N LEU A 12 16.03 -0.42 -0.07
CA LEU A 12 14.64 -0.14 -0.41
C LEU A 12 14.42 1.37 -0.25
N VAL A 13 14.03 2.03 -1.34
CA VAL A 13 13.69 3.47 -1.31
C VAL A 13 12.18 3.59 -1.43
N GLY A 14 11.54 4.09 -0.37
CA GLY A 14 10.14 4.51 -0.39
C GLY A 14 10.08 6.03 -0.41
N VAL A 15 9.10 6.61 -1.09
CA VAL A 15 8.78 8.04 -1.03
C VAL A 15 7.33 8.09 -0.54
N ALA A 16 7.02 9.01 0.35
CA ALA A 16 5.65 9.30 0.78
C ALA A 16 5.37 10.74 0.38
N ALA A 17 4.31 10.97 -0.38
CA ALA A 17 3.88 12.30 -0.79
C ALA A 17 2.59 12.71 -0.06
N SER A 18 2.39 14.02 -0.03
CA SER A 18 1.72 14.82 1.00
C SER A 18 0.25 14.47 1.29
N ALA A 19 -0.10 14.58 2.58
CA ALA A 19 -1.48 14.71 3.07
C ALA A 19 -2.05 16.14 2.78
N PRO A 20 -3.38 16.35 2.88
CA PRO A 20 -4.05 17.65 2.63
C PRO A 20 -3.59 18.80 3.54
N GLN A 21 -2.89 18.50 4.63
CA GLN A 21 -2.10 19.47 5.39
C GLN A 21 -0.63 19.08 5.30
N PRO A 22 0.32 20.05 5.24
CA PRO A 22 1.73 19.74 5.30
C PRO A 22 1.95 18.88 6.54
N PRO A 23 2.34 17.61 6.38
CA PRO A 23 2.43 16.72 7.51
C PRO A 23 3.44 17.29 8.51
N THR A 24 3.04 17.40 9.78
CA THR A 24 3.99 17.76 10.83
C THR A 24 5.01 16.62 10.97
N ILE A 25 6.25 16.94 11.35
CA ILE A 25 7.26 15.93 11.65
C ILE A 25 6.75 14.91 12.67
N GLU A 26 5.86 15.31 13.59
CA GLU A 26 5.21 14.44 14.56
C GLU A 26 4.18 13.50 13.92
N SER A 27 3.34 14.00 13.00
CA SER A 27 2.38 13.16 12.26
C SER A 27 3.09 12.15 11.36
N LEU A 28 4.20 12.55 10.74
CA LEU A 28 5.07 11.68 9.98
C LEU A 28 5.78 10.70 10.88
N ALA A 29 6.35 11.14 12.00
CA ALA A 29 6.95 10.25 12.98
C ALA A 29 5.94 9.22 13.47
N SER A 30 4.65 9.55 13.64
CA SER A 30 3.58 8.60 13.98
C SER A 30 3.22 7.65 12.83
N SER A 31 2.99 8.14 11.61
CA SER A 31 2.72 7.29 10.43
C SER A 31 3.92 6.40 10.08
N TYR A 32 5.13 6.93 10.23
CA TYR A 32 6.39 6.21 10.15
C TYR A 32 6.60 5.29 11.33
N PHE A 33 6.10 5.62 12.52
CA PHE A 33 6.11 4.71 13.66
C PHE A 33 5.39 3.43 13.25
N THR A 34 4.14 3.54 12.79
CA THR A 34 3.35 2.37 12.38
C THR A 34 3.99 1.61 11.21
N LEU A 35 4.57 2.32 10.24
CA LEU A 35 5.30 1.68 9.14
C LEU A 35 6.56 0.98 9.65
N LEU A 36 7.35 1.59 10.54
CA LEU A 36 8.69 1.14 10.90
C LEU A 36 8.74 0.25 12.14
N THR A 37 7.72 0.24 13.00
CA THR A 37 7.67 -0.62 14.20
C THR A 37 7.25 -2.06 13.89
N ASN A 38 6.64 -2.29 12.73
CA ASN A 38 6.35 -3.63 12.28
C ASN A 38 7.61 -4.32 11.73
N PRO A 39 7.81 -5.63 12.00
CA PRO A 39 8.91 -6.38 11.44
C PRO A 39 8.97 -6.22 9.92
N LYS A 40 10.16 -5.94 9.39
CA LYS A 40 10.38 -5.78 7.96
C LYS A 40 10.86 -7.09 7.36
N LEU A 41 10.06 -7.63 6.46
CA LEU A 41 10.47 -8.71 5.57
C LEU A 41 11.22 -8.07 4.41
N LEU A 42 12.54 -8.16 4.46
CA LEU A 42 13.36 -8.06 3.26
C LEU A 42 13.40 -9.46 2.65
N GLY A 43 13.53 -9.58 1.32
CA GLY A 43 13.53 -10.87 0.62
C GLY A 43 14.43 -11.93 1.26
N ASP A 44 14.26 -13.20 0.89
CA ASP A 44 15.05 -14.34 1.40
C ASP A 44 14.91 -14.62 2.91
N ASN A 45 13.69 -14.50 3.46
CA ASN A 45 13.37 -14.76 4.88
C ASN A 45 14.12 -13.87 5.88
N ILE A 46 14.52 -12.66 5.47
CA ILE A 46 15.17 -11.71 6.37
C ILE A 46 14.09 -10.91 7.09
N GLN A 47 13.86 -11.23 8.36
CA GLN A 47 12.98 -10.46 9.23
C GLN A 47 13.79 -9.52 10.11
N LEU A 48 13.60 -8.22 9.91
CA LEU A 48 14.24 -7.17 10.70
C LEU A 48 13.26 -6.61 11.73
N GLN A 49 13.74 -6.44 12.96
CA GLN A 49 13.00 -5.84 14.07
C GLN A 49 13.68 -4.53 14.49
N PRO A 50 12.92 -3.52 14.92
CA PRO A 50 13.49 -2.29 15.47
C PRO A 50 14.43 -2.60 16.65
N ALA A 51 15.63 -2.03 16.63
CA ALA A 51 16.63 -2.20 17.70
C ALA A 51 16.55 -1.09 18.76
N ALA A 52 15.88 0.01 18.46
CA ALA A 52 15.73 1.16 19.34
C ALA A 52 14.41 1.88 19.06
N GLN A 53 14.12 2.94 19.81
CA GLN A 53 13.06 3.88 19.44
C GLN A 53 13.52 4.78 18.29
N PRO A 54 12.61 5.22 17.40
CA PRO A 54 12.91 6.21 16.39
C PRO A 54 13.47 7.49 17.00
N GLN A 55 14.53 8.01 16.40
CA GLN A 55 15.12 9.28 16.78
C GLN A 55 14.75 10.34 15.74
N VAL A 56 14.24 11.47 16.20
CA VAL A 56 13.85 12.60 15.36
C VAL A 56 14.89 13.69 15.50
N ASN A 57 15.43 14.18 14.38
CA ASN A 57 16.37 15.29 14.35
C ASN A 57 16.06 16.21 13.16
N GLY A 58 15.43 17.35 13.45
CA GLY A 58 14.98 18.29 12.43
C GLY A 58 14.02 17.63 11.44
N ASP A 59 14.36 17.66 10.16
CA ASP A 59 13.62 17.06 9.06
C ASP A 59 13.86 15.56 8.88
N THR A 60 14.65 14.92 9.75
CA THR A 60 15.02 13.51 9.65
C THR A 60 14.50 12.65 10.78
N VAL A 61 14.14 11.40 10.46
CA VAL A 61 13.79 10.35 11.41
C VAL A 61 14.67 9.15 11.14
N THR A 62 15.38 8.64 12.15
CA THR A 62 16.28 7.49 12.02
C THR A 62 15.88 6.35 12.93
N LEU A 63 16.05 5.11 12.47
CA LEU A 63 15.74 3.91 13.24
C LEU A 63 16.69 2.76 12.89
N PRO A 64 17.47 2.24 13.85
CA PRO A 64 18.25 1.03 13.65
C PRO A 64 17.37 -0.22 13.73
N PHE A 65 17.76 -1.26 12.99
CA PHE A 65 17.12 -2.57 12.95
C PHE A 65 18.14 -3.69 13.17
N VAL A 66 17.66 -4.81 13.72
CA VAL A 66 18.42 -6.05 13.87
C VAL A 66 17.59 -7.23 13.41
N GLY A 67 18.23 -8.29 12.94
CA GLY A 67 17.55 -9.54 12.59
C GLY A 67 18.50 -10.68 12.33
N MET A 68 17.96 -11.74 11.74
CA MET A 68 18.69 -12.96 11.36
C MET A 68 18.33 -13.35 9.94
N ASN A 69 19.33 -13.84 9.20
CA ASN A 69 19.14 -14.53 7.92
C ASN A 69 19.85 -15.90 7.96
N GLN A 70 19.82 -16.63 6.85
CA GLN A 70 20.48 -17.95 6.77
C GLN A 70 22.01 -17.89 6.96
N ALA A 71 22.64 -16.75 6.68
CA ALA A 71 24.08 -16.53 6.82
C ALA A 71 24.50 -16.02 8.22
N GLY A 72 23.55 -15.54 9.03
CA GLY A 72 23.79 -15.09 10.41
C GLY A 72 23.08 -13.78 10.77
N PRO A 73 23.59 -13.06 11.80
CA PRO A 73 23.03 -11.79 12.24
C PRO A 73 23.11 -10.70 11.18
N VAL A 74 22.02 -9.95 11.04
CA VAL A 74 21.84 -8.85 10.08
C VAL A 74 21.62 -7.55 10.85
N ALA A 75 22.24 -6.47 10.39
CA ALA A 75 21.96 -5.11 10.83
C ALA A 75 21.23 -4.36 9.72
N GLY A 76 20.26 -3.53 10.12
CA GLY A 76 19.54 -2.64 9.22
C GLY A 76 19.49 -1.22 9.75
N PHE A 77 19.23 -0.28 8.87
CA PHE A 77 19.07 1.12 9.22
C PHE A 77 18.02 1.75 8.29
N ALA A 78 17.08 2.49 8.89
CA ALA A 78 16.13 3.30 8.15
C ALA A 78 16.36 4.78 8.46
N ILE A 79 16.27 5.61 7.42
CA ILE A 79 16.27 7.06 7.55
C ILE A 79 15.17 7.65 6.66
N GLY A 80 14.24 8.34 7.29
CA GLY A 80 13.25 9.19 6.66
C GLY A 80 13.73 10.64 6.61
N LYS A 81 13.46 11.36 5.53
CA LYS A 81 13.70 12.80 5.40
C LYS A 81 12.49 13.50 4.80
N LEU A 82 12.04 14.56 5.47
CA LEU A 82 10.97 15.44 5.03
C LEU A 82 11.53 16.55 4.13
N GLY A 83 10.98 16.64 2.94
CA GLY A 83 11.20 17.72 2.00
C GLY A 83 10.40 18.98 2.37
N PRO A 84 10.82 20.15 1.84
CA PRO A 84 10.24 21.45 2.19
C PRO A 84 8.77 21.61 1.74
N ALA A 85 8.30 20.79 0.79
CA ALA A 85 6.93 20.82 0.29
C ALA A 85 6.03 19.75 0.94
N GLY A 86 6.46 19.14 2.06
CA GLY A 86 5.70 18.10 2.75
C GLY A 86 5.75 16.71 2.07
N ASN A 87 6.56 16.56 1.03
CA ASN A 87 6.97 15.28 0.47
C ASN A 87 8.09 14.66 1.30
N ALA A 88 8.26 13.34 1.31
CA ALA A 88 9.28 12.70 2.12
C ALA A 88 9.84 11.45 1.46
N ILE A 89 11.09 11.11 1.79
CA ILE A 89 11.77 9.88 1.34
C ILE A 89 12.12 9.05 2.56
N ILE A 90 12.05 7.73 2.43
CA ILE A 90 12.52 6.74 3.39
C ILE A 90 13.51 5.85 2.67
N VAL A 91 14.70 5.74 3.23
CA VAL A 91 15.71 4.80 2.75
C VAL A 91 15.88 3.74 3.81
N PHE A 92 15.74 2.49 3.40
CA PHE A 92 16.05 1.33 4.22
C PHE A 92 17.27 0.62 3.63
N THR A 93 18.25 0.33 4.47
CA THR A 93 19.44 -0.46 4.10
C THR A 93 19.62 -1.61 5.05
N ALA A 94 20.09 -2.75 4.55
CA ALA A 94 20.46 -3.91 5.37
C ALA A 94 21.74 -4.58 4.87
N GLY A 95 22.45 -5.22 5.79
CA GLY A 95 23.71 -5.93 5.55
C GLY A 95 24.11 -6.78 6.75
N GLY A 96 25.27 -7.43 6.68
CA GLY A 96 25.75 -8.24 7.81
C GLY A 96 25.92 -7.39 9.07
N GLN A 97 25.80 -7.97 10.27
CA GLN A 97 25.96 -7.20 11.51
C GLN A 97 27.31 -6.46 11.61
N HIS A 98 28.37 -7.04 11.04
CA HIS A 98 29.70 -6.42 10.96
C HIS A 98 29.76 -5.19 10.02
N GLU A 99 28.76 -5.00 9.16
CA GLU A 99 28.64 -3.87 8.23
C GLU A 99 27.73 -2.75 8.77
N GLN A 100 27.34 -2.77 10.05
CA GLN A 100 26.38 -1.82 10.62
C GLN A 100 26.70 -0.35 10.29
N GLN A 101 27.97 0.05 10.39
CA GLN A 101 28.41 1.41 10.07
C GLN A 101 28.30 1.72 8.57
N VAL A 102 28.55 0.73 7.72
CA VAL A 102 28.48 0.88 6.25
C VAL A 102 27.04 1.04 5.80
N VAL A 103 26.11 0.23 6.34
CA VAL A 103 24.68 0.33 5.98
C VAL A 103 24.11 1.67 6.44
N GLU A 104 24.45 2.12 7.65
CA GLU A 104 24.04 3.44 8.14
C GLU A 104 24.59 4.57 7.26
N ALA A 105 25.88 4.54 6.93
CA ALA A 105 26.50 5.55 6.07
C ALA A 105 25.85 5.59 4.69
N LEU A 106 25.58 4.42 4.08
CA LEU A 106 24.91 4.31 2.79
C LEU A 106 23.51 4.94 2.83
N ALA A 107 22.72 4.65 3.86
CA ALA A 107 21.39 5.21 4.01
C ALA A 107 21.43 6.74 4.12
N ARG A 108 22.39 7.27 4.88
CA ARG A 108 22.62 8.72 5.04
C ARG A 108 23.07 9.36 3.73
N GLU A 109 23.92 8.71 2.94
CA GLU A 109 24.38 9.20 1.65
C GLU A 109 23.24 9.27 0.62
N ILE A 110 22.40 8.23 0.55
CA ILE A 110 21.23 8.21 -0.34
C ILE A 110 20.25 9.32 0.05
N VAL A 111 19.93 9.49 1.34
CA VAL A 111 19.05 10.58 1.78
C VAL A 111 19.68 11.96 1.64
N GLY A 112 21.01 12.07 1.81
CA GLY A 112 21.75 13.31 1.63
C GLY A 112 21.78 13.79 0.18
N SER A 113 21.76 12.85 -0.78
CA SER A 113 21.71 13.14 -2.22
C SER A 113 20.30 13.32 -2.77
N ALA A 114 19.27 13.04 -1.98
CA ALA A 114 17.88 13.20 -2.41
C ALA A 114 17.53 14.68 -2.61
N ALA A 115 17.11 15.03 -3.82
CA ALA A 115 16.55 16.33 -4.16
C ALA A 115 15.01 16.27 -4.10
N PHE A 116 14.39 17.17 -3.34
CA PHE A 116 12.94 17.26 -3.26
C PHE A 116 12.43 18.29 -4.26
N GLY A 117 11.65 17.83 -5.24
CA GLY A 117 10.89 18.71 -6.12
C GLY A 117 9.63 19.24 -5.44
N ALA A 118 9.10 20.37 -5.93
CA ALA A 118 7.74 20.77 -5.63
C ALA A 118 6.76 19.74 -6.24
N PRO A 119 5.64 19.43 -5.59
CA PRO A 119 4.61 18.58 -6.18
C PRO A 119 4.17 19.15 -7.52
N THR A 120 4.29 18.36 -8.59
CA THR A 120 3.85 18.77 -9.93
C THR A 120 2.34 18.68 -10.12
N GLU A 121 1.64 17.98 -9.23
CA GLU A 121 0.18 17.84 -9.22
C GLU A 121 -0.38 18.17 -7.84
N ASP A 122 -1.56 18.78 -7.78
CA ASP A 122 -2.25 19.05 -6.51
C ASP A 122 -2.65 17.69 -5.90
N PRO A 123 -2.12 17.29 -4.73
CA PRO A 123 -2.44 16.02 -4.09
C PRO A 123 -3.95 15.86 -3.81
N ASN A 124 -4.69 16.97 -3.72
CA ASN A 124 -6.14 16.96 -3.55
C ASN A 124 -6.89 16.80 -4.87
N GLN A 125 -6.23 16.85 -6.03
CA GLN A 125 -6.88 16.66 -7.32
C GLN A 125 -7.50 15.27 -7.43
N ALA A 126 -6.77 14.21 -7.03
CA ALA A 126 -7.28 12.85 -7.00
C ALA A 126 -8.44 12.71 -6.01
N PHE A 127 -8.32 13.29 -4.81
CA PHE A 127 -9.40 13.31 -3.82
C PHE A 127 -10.65 14.00 -4.38
N ARG A 128 -10.52 15.21 -4.92
CA ARG A 128 -11.65 15.96 -5.50
C ARG A 128 -12.26 15.27 -6.72
N ALA A 129 -11.47 14.54 -7.49
CA ALA A 129 -11.96 13.77 -8.65
C ALA A 129 -12.77 12.52 -8.25
N LEU A 130 -12.55 11.99 -7.04
CA LEU A 130 -13.21 10.78 -6.52
C LEU A 130 -14.26 11.09 -5.45
N ALA A 131 -14.20 12.25 -4.82
CA ALA A 131 -15.17 12.72 -3.85
C ALA A 131 -16.57 12.81 -4.48
N GLY A 132 -17.54 12.15 -3.84
CA GLY A 132 -18.91 12.05 -4.34
C GLY A 132 -19.07 11.07 -5.51
N GLN A 133 -18.14 10.13 -5.72
CA GLN A 133 -18.23 9.13 -6.79
C GLN A 133 -18.51 7.74 -6.26
N ARG A 134 -19.31 6.98 -7.02
CA ARG A 134 -19.47 5.55 -6.97
C ARG A 134 -18.55 4.90 -7.99
N LEU A 135 -17.67 4.02 -7.53
CA LEU A 135 -16.77 3.22 -8.35
C LEU A 135 -17.37 1.83 -8.51
N VAL A 136 -17.61 1.41 -9.75
CA VAL A 136 -18.17 0.08 -10.04
C VAL A 136 -17.20 -0.71 -10.90
N LYS A 137 -16.78 -1.86 -10.37
CA LYS A 137 -16.12 -2.92 -11.14
C LYS A 137 -17.10 -4.05 -11.32
N THR A 138 -17.48 -4.29 -12.56
CA THR A 138 -18.15 -5.53 -12.95
C THR A 138 -17.05 -6.57 -13.15
N GLY A 139 -17.15 -7.68 -12.44
CA GLY A 139 -16.27 -8.82 -12.59
C GLY A 139 -16.47 -9.54 -13.92
N GLY A 140 -15.71 -10.60 -14.13
CA GLY A 140 -15.91 -11.46 -15.29
C GLY A 140 -17.20 -12.24 -15.16
N SER A 141 -18.07 -12.15 -16.17
CA SER A 141 -19.17 -13.09 -16.35
C SER A 141 -18.63 -14.34 -17.02
N TYR A 142 -18.63 -15.47 -16.31
CA TYR A 142 -18.24 -16.76 -16.87
C TYR A 142 -19.50 -17.60 -17.08
N ASN A 143 -19.77 -17.93 -18.34
CA ASN A 143 -20.85 -18.84 -18.71
C ASN A 143 -20.26 -20.02 -19.47
N LYS A 144 -20.47 -21.24 -18.97
CA LYS A 144 -20.13 -22.48 -19.67
C LYS A 144 -21.37 -23.37 -19.75
N THR A 145 -21.72 -23.73 -20.97
CA THR A 145 -22.83 -24.65 -21.24
C THR A 145 -22.29 -25.90 -21.93
N SER A 146 -22.58 -27.05 -21.34
CA SER A 146 -22.40 -28.39 -21.89
C SER A 146 -23.78 -29.05 -22.01
N PRO A 147 -23.96 -30.13 -22.80
CA PRO A 147 -25.28 -30.73 -23.07
C PRO A 147 -26.12 -31.05 -21.85
N ASN A 148 -25.47 -31.23 -20.70
CA ASN A 148 -26.07 -31.60 -19.43
C ASN A 148 -25.70 -30.63 -18.30
N THR A 149 -24.90 -29.59 -18.52
CA THR A 149 -24.42 -28.74 -17.41
C THR A 149 -24.34 -27.29 -17.82
N SER A 150 -24.91 -26.38 -17.03
CA SER A 150 -24.66 -24.95 -17.15
C SER A 150 -23.97 -24.42 -15.89
N LEU A 151 -22.90 -23.66 -16.06
CA LEU A 151 -22.22 -22.92 -15.01
C LEU A 151 -22.27 -21.44 -15.38
N SER A 152 -22.80 -20.61 -14.48
CA SER A 152 -22.79 -19.14 -14.58
C SER A 152 -22.09 -18.59 -13.33
N GLN A 153 -21.14 -17.69 -13.50
CA GLN A 153 -20.54 -16.94 -12.40
C GLN A 153 -20.49 -15.47 -12.75
N ASP A 154 -20.88 -14.61 -11.81
CA ASP A 154 -20.82 -13.16 -11.92
C ASP A 154 -20.34 -12.57 -10.60
N SER A 155 -19.55 -11.51 -10.65
CA SER A 155 -19.14 -10.76 -9.47
C SER A 155 -19.20 -9.27 -9.73
N GLN A 156 -19.42 -8.49 -8.67
CA GLN A 156 -19.43 -7.04 -8.75
C GLN A 156 -18.86 -6.45 -7.47
N THR A 157 -18.04 -5.42 -7.64
CA THR A 157 -17.54 -4.58 -6.55
C THR A 157 -18.05 -3.16 -6.74
N VAL A 158 -18.60 -2.58 -5.69
CA VAL A 158 -19.07 -1.19 -5.64
C VAL A 158 -18.40 -0.49 -4.46
N ILE A 159 -17.82 0.68 -4.71
CA ILE A 159 -17.19 1.53 -3.70
C ILE A 159 -17.80 2.92 -3.80
N ASP A 160 -18.57 3.32 -2.80
CA ASP A 160 -19.15 4.65 -2.70
C ASP A 160 -18.18 5.52 -1.91
N LEU A 161 -17.66 6.60 -2.52
CA LEU A 161 -16.72 7.54 -1.92
C LEU A 161 -17.44 8.87 -1.67
N GLY A 162 -18.00 9.03 -0.47
CA GLY A 162 -18.67 10.25 -0.04
C GLY A 162 -17.73 11.45 -0.03
N GLY A 163 -18.23 12.63 -0.41
CA GLY A 163 -17.43 13.86 -0.46
C GLY A 163 -16.93 14.36 0.90
N ASN A 164 -17.49 13.84 1.99
CA ASN A 164 -17.05 14.07 3.37
C ASN A 164 -15.91 13.12 3.81
N GLY A 165 -15.37 12.30 2.91
CA GLY A 165 -14.33 11.33 3.24
C GLY A 165 -14.86 10.02 3.83
N GLN A 166 -16.17 9.76 3.79
CA GLN A 166 -16.72 8.45 4.20
C GLN A 166 -16.88 7.51 3.02
N PHE A 167 -16.74 6.21 3.24
CA PHE A 167 -16.97 5.19 2.21
C PHE A 167 -18.01 4.14 2.61
N ALA A 168 -18.61 3.53 1.59
CA ALA A 168 -19.30 2.25 1.71
C ALA A 168 -18.77 1.28 0.63
N TYR A 169 -18.47 0.05 1.02
CA TYR A 169 -17.93 -0.99 0.16
C TYR A 169 -18.88 -2.17 0.13
N HIS A 170 -19.17 -2.63 -1.10
CA HIS A 170 -20.06 -3.73 -1.39
C HIS A 170 -19.40 -4.69 -2.37
N TYR A 171 -19.33 -5.97 -2.01
CA TYR A 171 -18.90 -7.03 -2.90
C TYR A 171 -19.96 -8.11 -2.96
N ARG A 172 -20.36 -8.47 -4.18
CA ARG A 172 -21.22 -9.61 -4.44
C ARG A 172 -20.56 -10.54 -5.44
N SER A 173 -20.67 -11.84 -5.19
CA SER A 173 -20.32 -12.90 -6.12
C SER A 173 -21.42 -13.94 -6.12
N MET A 174 -21.92 -14.29 -7.29
CA MET A 174 -22.94 -15.29 -7.49
C MET A 174 -22.43 -16.33 -8.47
N GLY A 175 -22.47 -17.60 -8.08
CA GLY A 175 -22.20 -18.71 -8.98
C GLY A 175 -23.32 -19.73 -8.93
N MET A 176 -23.73 -20.21 -10.09
CA MET A 176 -24.82 -21.16 -10.26
C MET A 176 -24.36 -22.29 -11.17
N VAL A 177 -24.62 -23.53 -10.75
CA VAL A 177 -24.40 -24.74 -11.52
C VAL A 177 -25.71 -25.50 -11.64
N THR A 178 -26.06 -25.90 -12.85
CA THR A 178 -27.23 -26.74 -13.15
C THR A 178 -26.75 -28.02 -13.81
N THR A 179 -27.26 -29.16 -13.38
CA THR A 179 -26.98 -30.50 -13.95
C THR A 179 -28.30 -31.25 -14.17
N PRO A 180 -28.34 -32.36 -14.94
CA PRO A 180 -29.57 -33.12 -15.10
C PRO A 180 -29.77 -33.88 -13.80
N GLY A 181 -30.75 -33.45 -13.01
CA GLY A 181 -31.02 -34.00 -11.68
C GLY A 181 -30.80 -33.03 -10.52
N GLY A 182 -30.35 -31.79 -10.76
CA GLY A 182 -30.25 -30.82 -9.67
C GLY A 182 -29.69 -29.45 -10.04
N MET A 183 -29.79 -28.53 -9.08
CA MET A 183 -29.29 -27.17 -9.17
C MET A 183 -28.57 -26.84 -7.86
N GLY A 184 -27.37 -26.28 -7.97
CA GLY A 184 -26.58 -25.80 -6.84
C GLY A 184 -26.08 -24.39 -7.12
N GLY A 185 -26.01 -23.56 -6.08
CA GLY A 185 -25.50 -22.20 -6.19
C GLY A 185 -24.70 -21.81 -4.96
N HIS A 186 -23.77 -20.90 -5.13
CA HIS A 186 -23.12 -20.18 -4.05
C HIS A 186 -23.35 -18.69 -4.23
N TYR A 187 -23.53 -18.01 -3.10
CA TYR A 187 -23.74 -16.58 -3.05
C TYR A 187 -22.87 -16.03 -1.94
N ASP A 188 -21.81 -15.33 -2.33
CA ASP A 188 -20.91 -14.67 -1.40
C ASP A 188 -21.17 -13.17 -1.47
N THR A 189 -21.72 -12.62 -0.39
CA THR A 189 -21.81 -11.19 -0.18
C THR A 189 -20.89 -10.79 0.95
N ASN A 190 -19.96 -9.89 0.64
CA ASN A 190 -19.31 -9.08 1.65
C ASN A 190 -19.90 -7.68 1.56
N ASP A 191 -21.10 -7.56 2.12
CA ASP A 191 -21.84 -6.31 2.15
C ASP A 191 -21.53 -5.56 3.45
N ASN A 192 -21.36 -4.24 3.31
CA ASN A 192 -21.37 -3.26 4.39
C ASN A 192 -20.06 -3.01 5.15
N LYS A 193 -18.91 -3.03 4.47
CA LYS A 193 -17.77 -2.30 5.03
C LYS A 193 -18.01 -0.79 4.88
N ARG A 194 -17.91 -0.05 5.98
CA ARG A 194 -18.02 1.40 6.03
C ARG A 194 -16.86 1.98 6.81
N GLY A 195 -16.55 3.23 6.54
CA GLY A 195 -15.59 3.98 7.34
C GLY A 195 -15.10 5.22 6.63
N THR A 196 -13.83 5.53 6.80
CA THR A 196 -13.20 6.70 6.17
C THR A 196 -12.31 6.30 5.02
N TRP A 197 -12.24 7.13 3.99
CA TRP A 197 -11.31 6.94 2.89
C TRP A 197 -10.41 8.16 2.72
N ARG A 198 -9.24 7.92 2.16
CA ARG A 198 -8.29 8.97 1.79
C ARG A 198 -7.42 8.54 0.62
N ILE A 199 -6.78 9.53 0.02
CA ILE A 199 -5.72 9.32 -0.97
C ILE A 199 -4.38 9.43 -0.25
N GLU A 200 -3.49 8.47 -0.50
CA GLU A 200 -2.09 8.57 -0.12
C GLU A 200 -1.25 8.52 -1.39
N VAL A 201 -0.13 9.24 -1.43
CA VAL A 201 0.80 9.18 -2.55
C VAL A 201 2.07 8.50 -2.06
N TYR A 202 2.52 7.50 -2.81
CA TYR A 202 3.73 6.71 -2.56
C TYR A 202 4.78 6.99 -3.65
N ALA A 203 6.00 6.47 -3.48
CA ALA A 203 7.09 6.55 -4.46
C ALA A 203 6.69 6.06 -5.84
N ASN A 204 5.87 5.03 -5.87
CA ASN A 204 5.53 4.27 -7.05
C ASN A 204 4.11 4.54 -7.54
N GLY A 205 3.37 5.48 -6.93
CA GLY A 205 2.02 5.79 -7.41
C GLY A 205 1.15 6.50 -6.38
N THR A 206 -0.15 6.51 -6.66
CA THR A 206 -1.19 7.06 -5.78
C THR A 206 -2.08 5.91 -5.31
N GLY A 207 -2.38 5.84 -4.02
CA GLY A 207 -3.23 4.81 -3.42
C GLY A 207 -4.55 5.38 -2.89
N LEU A 208 -5.64 4.64 -3.09
CA LEU A 208 -6.90 4.82 -2.38
C LEU A 208 -6.90 3.89 -1.17
N LEU A 209 -7.03 4.47 0.03
CA LEU A 209 -7.15 3.72 1.27
C LEU A 209 -8.57 3.82 1.81
N LEU A 210 -9.14 2.67 2.15
CA LEU A 210 -10.40 2.54 2.86
C LEU A 210 -10.10 2.01 4.26
N VAL A 211 -10.39 2.80 5.28
CA VAL A 211 -10.15 2.53 6.70
C VAL A 211 -11.48 2.18 7.35
N PRO A 212 -11.78 0.88 7.57
CA PRO A 212 -13.05 0.44 8.13
C PRO A 212 -13.25 0.90 9.58
N ASP A 213 -14.48 1.28 9.94
CA ASP A 213 -14.84 1.69 11.31
C ASP A 213 -14.81 0.52 12.30
N ASP A 214 -14.98 -0.71 11.80
CA ASP A 214 -14.99 -1.94 12.60
C ASP A 214 -13.59 -2.40 13.03
N GLY A 215 -12.55 -1.66 12.66
CA GLY A 215 -11.15 -2.01 12.93
C GLY A 215 -10.63 -3.19 12.10
N SER A 216 -11.39 -3.65 11.09
CA SER A 216 -10.89 -4.63 10.13
C SER A 216 -9.76 -4.05 9.29
N GLU A 217 -9.04 -4.92 8.58
CA GLU A 217 -7.87 -4.55 7.80
C GLU A 217 -8.17 -3.42 6.80
N ILE A 218 -7.25 -2.45 6.75
CA ILE A 218 -7.29 -1.33 5.80
C ILE A 218 -7.17 -1.89 4.39
N MET A 219 -8.10 -1.51 3.51
CA MET A 219 -8.06 -1.89 2.11
C MET A 219 -7.30 -0.82 1.32
N SER A 220 -6.28 -1.21 0.58
CA SER A 220 -5.47 -0.31 -0.25
C SER A 220 -5.58 -0.68 -1.73
N PHE A 221 -5.74 0.34 -2.57
CA PHE A 221 -5.81 0.20 -4.02
C PHE A 221 -4.87 1.16 -4.72
N ASP A 222 -3.97 0.66 -5.55
CA ASP A 222 -3.16 1.48 -6.46
C ASP A 222 -4.08 2.10 -7.52
N ILE A 223 -4.10 3.43 -7.58
CA ILE A 223 -4.82 4.20 -8.58
C ILE A 223 -3.94 4.35 -9.81
N GLY A 224 -4.48 3.92 -10.95
CA GLY A 224 -3.93 4.18 -12.28
C GLY A 224 -4.97 4.80 -13.20
N VAL A 225 -4.50 5.37 -14.31
CA VAL A 225 -5.37 5.82 -15.41
C VAL A 225 -4.78 5.31 -16.71
N ASP A 226 -5.56 4.59 -17.50
CA ASP A 226 -5.19 4.14 -18.84
C ASP A 226 -6.32 4.49 -19.83
N GLY A 227 -6.00 5.16 -20.93
CA GLY A 227 -7.00 5.59 -21.92
C GLY A 227 -8.15 6.44 -21.36
N GLY A 228 -7.95 7.14 -20.24
CA GLY A 228 -8.99 7.91 -19.53
C GLY A 228 -9.89 7.06 -18.61
N GLN A 229 -9.66 5.76 -18.53
CA GLN A 229 -10.34 4.85 -17.62
C GLN A 229 -9.60 4.78 -16.27
N LEU A 230 -10.35 4.86 -15.18
CA LEU A 230 -9.81 4.66 -13.83
C LEU A 230 -9.48 3.18 -13.62
N LEU A 231 -8.27 2.90 -13.17
CA LEU A 231 -7.83 1.57 -12.76
C LEU A 231 -7.59 1.56 -11.25
N LEU A 232 -8.07 0.53 -10.56
CA LEU A 232 -7.70 0.22 -9.17
C LEU A 232 -7.03 -1.15 -9.14
N ASN A 233 -5.78 -1.22 -8.66
CA ASN A 233 -4.93 -2.42 -8.73
C ASN A 233 -4.88 -3.01 -10.15
N GLY A 234 -4.76 -2.15 -11.16
CA GLY A 234 -4.74 -2.52 -12.58
C GLY A 234 -6.08 -2.96 -13.17
N ALA A 235 -7.15 -3.04 -12.38
CA ALA A 235 -8.48 -3.43 -12.85
C ALA A 235 -9.35 -2.19 -13.16
N PRO A 236 -10.11 -2.20 -14.27
CA PRO A 236 -10.94 -1.06 -14.64
C PRO A 236 -12.15 -0.86 -13.71
N TYR A 237 -12.40 0.39 -13.35
CA TYR A 237 -13.60 0.83 -12.64
C TYR A 237 -14.32 1.91 -13.45
N SER A 238 -15.63 1.79 -13.54
CA SER A 238 -16.49 2.87 -14.02
C SER A 238 -16.78 3.85 -12.88
N ARG A 239 -16.87 5.15 -13.21
CA ARG A 239 -17.20 6.22 -12.26
C ARG A 239 -18.61 6.69 -12.51
N GLN A 240 -19.38 6.85 -11.44
CA GLN A 240 -20.75 7.35 -11.46
C GLN A 240 -20.91 8.37 -10.33
N PRO A 241 -21.63 9.50 -10.52
CA PRO A 241 -21.95 10.37 -9.40
C PRO A 241 -22.75 9.63 -8.32
N LEU A 242 -22.44 9.87 -7.05
CA LEU A 242 -23.34 9.51 -5.95
C LEU A 242 -24.54 10.47 -6.01
N GLY A 243 -25.74 9.88 -6.11
CA GLY A 243 -27.00 10.63 -6.10
C GLY A 243 -27.37 11.17 -4.73
#